data_AF-A0A9X1TU40-F1
#
_entry.id   AF-A0A9X1TU40-F1
#
_cell.length_a   1.000
_cell.length_b   1.000
_cell.length_c   1.000
_cell.angle_alpha   90.00
_cell.angle_beta   90.00
_cell.angle_gamma   90.00
#
_symmetry.space_group_name_H-M   'P 1'
#
loop_
_entity.id
_entity.type
_entity.pdbx_description
1 polymer ?
#
loop_
_entity_poly.entity_id
_entity_poly.type
_entity_poly.pdbx_seq_one_letter_code
_entity_poly.pdbx_strand_id
1 'polypeptide(L)'
;MNITKEVIERYHQGLCTPEEEQAVEKWLEDDEEGVSEIAPLPSGESKFKIQDDMWADISASLPQPKQSPFTSFFKPLWRQVAAVLLVTIAAALTIFIKNRSAHQNVIVVNNKSEIFNQDLHERAYSISIGPKSNVEINNETGQFDFCGAVLINPKRDIELTIHGSCARPDAKRGKMVLKKGLQYIALNYGSASQPGEVVILPETSLTGLPPLMQRQLMSQFDI
;
A
#
# COMPACT_ATOMS: atom_id res chain seq x y z
N MET A 1 -88.41 7.19 9.43
CA MET A 1 -88.48 6.22 8.32
C MET A 1 -87.68 5.02 8.75
N ASN A 2 -88.17 3.79 8.60
CA ASN A 2 -87.42 2.61 9.01
C ASN A 2 -86.39 2.28 7.93
N ILE A 3 -85.11 2.27 8.28
CA ILE A 3 -84.03 1.89 7.36
C ILE A 3 -84.07 0.37 7.18
N THR A 4 -84.44 -0.08 5.97
CA THR A 4 -84.41 -1.50 5.62
C THR A 4 -83.14 -1.86 4.84
N LYS A 5 -82.80 -3.14 4.77
CA LYS A 5 -81.61 -3.64 4.06
C LYS A 5 -81.59 -3.19 2.60
N GLU A 6 -82.74 -3.14 1.94
CA GLU A 6 -82.87 -2.73 0.55
C GLU A 6 -82.58 -1.23 0.34
N VAL A 7 -82.76 -0.39 1.37
CA VAL A 7 -82.38 1.03 1.33
C VAL A 7 -80.86 1.16 1.44
N ILE A 8 -80.22 0.39 2.33
CA ILE A 8 -78.75 0.39 2.51
C ILE A 8 -78.03 -0.11 1.26
N GLU A 9 -78.54 -1.16 0.62
CA GLU A 9 -77.97 -1.68 -0.64
C GLU A 9 -78.07 -0.65 -1.77
N ARG A 10 -79.19 0.10 -1.86
CA ARG A 10 -79.35 1.19 -2.83
C ARG A 10 -78.43 2.38 -2.52
N TYR A 11 -78.20 2.69 -1.25
CA TYR A 11 -77.26 3.73 -0.82
C TYR A 11 -75.84 3.41 -1.28
N HIS A 12 -75.38 2.16 -1.08
CA HIS A 12 -74.06 1.72 -1.58
C HIS A 12 -73.92 1.77 -3.11
N GLN A 13 -75.02 1.67 -3.85
CA GLN A 13 -75.03 1.75 -5.30
C GLN A 13 -75.23 3.19 -5.83
N GLY A 14 -75.45 4.18 -4.94
CA GLY A 14 -75.74 5.57 -5.32
C GLY A 14 -77.11 5.76 -5.99
N LEU A 15 -78.06 4.86 -5.74
CA LEU A 15 -79.39 4.83 -6.36
C LEU A 15 -80.51 5.30 -5.40
N CYS A 16 -80.15 5.97 -4.29
CA CYS A 16 -81.12 6.52 -3.34
C CYS A 16 -81.73 7.83 -3.87
N THR A 17 -82.97 8.08 -3.46
CA THR A 17 -83.56 9.43 -3.57
C THR A 17 -82.96 10.36 -2.51
N PRO A 18 -82.98 11.70 -2.70
CA PRO A 18 -82.39 12.64 -1.74
C PRO A 18 -82.97 12.52 -0.33
N GLU A 19 -84.26 12.16 -0.22
CA GLU A 19 -84.95 11.94 1.05
C GLU A 19 -84.48 10.65 1.74
N GLU A 20 -84.24 9.59 0.96
CA GLU A 20 -83.70 8.32 1.46
C GLU A 20 -82.24 8.46 1.91
N GLU A 21 -81.43 9.20 1.14
CA GLU A 21 -80.03 9.46 1.44
C GLU A 21 -79.88 10.16 2.79
N GLN A 22 -80.63 11.25 3.00
CA GLN A 22 -80.62 11.99 4.27
C GLN A 22 -81.12 11.14 5.45
N ALA A 23 -82.08 10.24 5.23
CA ALA A 23 -82.57 9.33 6.26
C ALA A 23 -81.51 8.28 6.65
N VAL A 24 -80.74 7.76 5.68
CA VAL A 24 -79.63 6.83 5.93
C VAL A 24 -78.46 7.53 6.62
N GLU A 25 -78.09 8.73 6.18
CA GLU A 25 -77.03 9.52 6.83
C GLU A 25 -77.39 9.83 8.27
N LYS A 26 -78.63 10.26 8.52
CA LYS A 26 -79.10 10.50 9.89
C LYS A 26 -79.10 9.23 10.74
N TRP A 27 -79.40 8.07 10.16
CA TRP A 27 -79.32 6.77 10.86
C TRP A 27 -77.88 6.33 11.12
N LEU A 28 -76.94 6.64 10.23
CA LEU A 28 -75.50 6.39 10.44
C LEU A 28 -74.90 7.32 11.51
N GLU A 29 -75.41 8.55 11.63
CA GLU A 29 -75.01 9.52 12.65
C GLU A 29 -75.65 9.27 14.02
N ASP A 30 -76.75 8.51 14.07
CA ASP A 30 -77.46 8.18 15.30
C ASP A 30 -76.73 7.05 16.05
N ASP A 31 -75.70 7.45 16.82
CA ASP A 31 -74.89 6.58 17.68
C ASP A 31 -75.70 5.93 18.84
N GLU A 32 -77.00 6.21 18.96
CA GLU A 32 -77.82 5.78 20.11
C GLU A 32 -78.44 4.37 19.98
N GLU A 33 -78.46 3.75 18.79
CA GLU A 33 -78.99 2.39 18.62
C GLU A 33 -77.90 1.35 18.29
N GLY A 34 -77.19 0.92 19.34
CA GLY A 34 -76.65 -0.44 19.36
C GLY A 34 -75.17 -0.60 19.02
N VAL A 35 -74.29 0.18 19.65
CA VAL A 35 -72.97 -0.36 20.02
C VAL A 35 -73.22 -1.41 21.11
N SER A 36 -73.69 -2.57 20.68
CA SER A 36 -73.75 -3.76 21.52
C SER A 36 -72.38 -3.92 22.13
N GLU A 37 -72.33 -3.90 23.47
CA GLU A 37 -71.19 -4.31 24.28
C GLU A 37 -70.47 -5.42 23.53
N ILE A 38 -69.28 -5.11 23.00
CA ILE A 38 -68.51 -6.05 22.18
C ILE A 38 -68.41 -7.32 22.99
N ALA A 39 -69.07 -8.39 22.52
CA ALA A 39 -69.16 -9.63 23.27
C ALA A 39 -67.74 -10.02 23.70
N PRO A 40 -67.50 -10.29 25.00
CA PRO A 40 -66.17 -10.66 25.44
C PRO A 40 -65.73 -11.89 24.66
N LEU A 41 -64.49 -11.84 24.15
CA LEU A 41 -63.90 -12.95 23.41
C LEU A 41 -64.10 -14.26 24.21
N PRO A 42 -64.44 -15.38 23.54
CA PRO A 42 -64.66 -16.65 24.22
C PRO A 42 -63.46 -17.02 25.08
N SER A 43 -63.73 -17.37 26.33
CA SER A 43 -62.69 -17.64 27.34
C SER A 43 -61.93 -18.91 26.97
N GLY A 44 -60.65 -18.79 26.62
CA GLY A 44 -59.76 -19.94 26.38
C GLY A 44 -59.02 -19.94 25.04
N GLU A 45 -59.36 -19.04 24.11
CA GLU A 45 -58.65 -18.90 22.84
C GLU A 45 -57.68 -17.71 22.86
N SER A 46 -56.49 -17.88 22.26
CA SER A 46 -55.51 -16.80 22.20
C SER A 46 -55.98 -15.74 21.19
N LYS A 47 -56.10 -14.50 21.64
CA LYS A 47 -56.46 -13.34 20.81
C LYS A 47 -55.63 -13.27 19.52
N PHE A 48 -54.35 -13.64 19.61
CA PHE A 48 -53.43 -13.69 18.48
C PHE A 48 -53.81 -14.72 17.43
N LYS A 49 -54.30 -15.90 17.84
CA LYS A 49 -54.71 -16.94 16.90
C LYS A 49 -55.97 -16.53 16.13
N ILE A 50 -56.94 -15.95 16.83
CA ILE A 50 -58.16 -15.41 16.17
C ILE A 50 -57.78 -14.31 15.18
N GLN A 51 -56.87 -13.41 15.58
CA GLN A 51 -56.36 -12.37 14.69
C GLN A 51 -55.68 -12.96 13.45
N ASP A 52 -54.80 -13.94 13.63
CA ASP A 52 -54.07 -14.58 12.53
C ASP A 52 -55.03 -15.33 11.59
N ASP A 53 -56.00 -16.06 12.14
CA ASP A 53 -57.02 -16.78 11.37
C ASP A 53 -57.90 -15.81 10.56
N MET A 54 -58.31 -14.68 11.15
CA MET A 54 -59.04 -13.63 10.43
C MET A 54 -58.20 -13.00 9.31
N TRP A 55 -56.94 -12.68 9.58
CA TRP A 55 -56.04 -12.10 8.58
C TRP A 55 -55.71 -13.09 7.46
N ALA A 56 -55.60 -14.39 7.77
CA ALA A 56 -55.39 -15.43 6.78
C ALA A 56 -56.57 -15.49 5.80
N ASP A 57 -57.80 -15.46 6.29
CA ASP A 57 -59.01 -15.54 5.46
C ASP A 57 -59.21 -14.28 4.59
N ILE A 58 -58.92 -13.10 5.14
CA ILE A 58 -58.91 -11.84 4.39
C ILE A 58 -57.82 -11.88 3.31
N SER A 59 -56.61 -12.32 3.65
CA SER A 59 -55.50 -12.37 2.69
C SER A 59 -55.75 -13.34 1.53
N ALA A 60 -56.53 -14.40 1.77
CA ALA A 60 -56.88 -15.38 0.76
C ALA A 60 -57.90 -14.85 -0.27
N SER A 61 -58.76 -13.91 0.14
CA SER A 61 -59.79 -13.31 -0.73
C SER A 61 -59.32 -12.04 -1.45
N LEU A 62 -58.21 -11.45 -1.03
CA LEU A 62 -57.64 -10.27 -1.68
C LEU A 62 -56.93 -10.64 -2.99
N PRO A 63 -57.16 -9.89 -4.09
CA PRO A 63 -56.43 -10.10 -5.33
C PRO A 63 -54.93 -9.89 -5.06
N GLN A 64 -54.13 -10.94 -5.29
CA GLN A 64 -52.69 -10.85 -5.13
C GLN A 64 -52.15 -9.68 -5.95
N PRO A 65 -51.34 -8.78 -5.36
CA PRO A 65 -50.70 -7.74 -6.14
C PRO A 65 -49.86 -8.41 -7.21
N LYS A 66 -50.19 -8.16 -8.48
CA LYS A 66 -49.34 -8.55 -9.61
C LYS A 66 -47.96 -7.99 -9.31
N GLN A 67 -47.00 -8.88 -9.07
CA GLN A 67 -45.61 -8.51 -8.93
C GLN A 67 -45.20 -7.85 -10.24
N SER A 68 -45.21 -6.52 -10.29
CA SER A 68 -44.58 -5.80 -11.38
C SER A 68 -43.11 -6.18 -11.34
N PRO A 69 -42.47 -6.57 -12.44
CA PRO A 69 -41.03 -6.70 -12.46
C PRO A 69 -40.45 -5.31 -12.21
N PHE A 70 -40.11 -5.02 -10.95
CA PHE A 70 -39.26 -3.91 -10.60
C PHE A 70 -37.90 -4.22 -11.25
N THR A 71 -37.72 -3.74 -12.47
CA THR A 71 -36.38 -3.65 -13.05
C THR A 71 -35.62 -2.69 -12.16
N SER A 72 -34.71 -3.26 -11.36
CA SER A 72 -33.86 -2.50 -10.46
C SER A 72 -33.00 -1.56 -11.30
N PHE A 73 -33.38 -0.29 -11.37
CA PHE A 73 -32.63 0.78 -12.04
C PHE A 73 -31.33 1.15 -11.31
N PHE A 74 -31.04 0.51 -10.18
CA PHE A 74 -29.75 0.63 -9.51
C PHE A 74 -28.71 -0.19 -10.26
N LYS A 75 -28.03 0.45 -11.22
CA LYS A 75 -26.74 -0.05 -11.71
C LYS A 75 -25.85 -0.31 -10.49
N PRO A 76 -25.18 -1.47 -10.39
CA PRO A 76 -24.41 -1.81 -9.20
C PRO A 76 -23.22 -0.87 -9.09
N LEU A 77 -23.32 0.15 -8.23
CA LEU A 77 -22.25 1.07 -7.85
C LEU A 77 -20.98 0.33 -7.41
N TRP A 78 -21.13 -0.92 -6.96
CA TRP A 78 -20.05 -1.85 -6.66
C TRP A 78 -19.08 -2.10 -7.81
N ARG A 79 -19.53 -2.07 -9.07
CA ARG A 79 -18.63 -2.21 -10.24
C ARG A 79 -17.72 -1.01 -10.41
N GLN A 80 -18.19 0.19 -10.07
CA GLN A 80 -17.37 1.41 -10.13
C GLN A 80 -16.37 1.46 -8.97
N VAL A 81 -16.80 1.06 -7.77
CA VAL A 81 -15.92 0.95 -6.60
C VAL A 81 -14.80 -0.08 -6.82
N ALA A 82 -15.12 -1.25 -7.39
CA ALA A 82 -14.12 -2.28 -7.70
C ALA A 82 -13.07 -1.80 -8.72
N ALA A 83 -13.47 -1.04 -9.73
CA ALA A 83 -12.55 -0.51 -10.74
C ALA A 83 -11.57 0.52 -10.13
N VAL A 84 -12.06 1.43 -9.27
CA VAL A 84 -11.20 2.41 -8.58
C VAL A 84 -10.23 1.73 -7.62
N LEU A 85 -10.67 0.68 -6.92
CA LEU A 85 -9.84 -0.06 -5.98
C LEU A 85 -8.73 -0.85 -6.70
N LEU A 86 -9.01 -1.42 -7.88
CA LEU A 86 -7.98 -2.08 -8.69
C LEU A 86 -6.95 -1.10 -9.25
N VAL A 87 -7.39 0.07 -9.74
CA VAL A 87 -6.47 1.10 -10.26
C VAL A 87 -5.57 1.66 -9.16
N THR A 88 -6.10 1.89 -7.97
CA THR A 88 -5.32 2.38 -6.82
C THR A 88 -4.31 1.34 -6.32
N ILE A 89 -4.67 0.06 -6.26
CA ILE A 89 -3.73 -1.03 -5.93
C ILE A 89 -2.64 -1.15 -7.00
N ALA A 90 -2.99 -1.10 -8.29
CA ALA A 90 -2.01 -1.15 -9.38
C ALA A 90 -1.05 0.06 -9.34
N ALA A 91 -1.56 1.27 -9.05
CA ALA A 91 -0.74 2.46 -8.87
C ALA A 91 0.18 2.35 -7.63
N ALA A 92 -0.34 1.86 -6.50
CA ALA A 92 0.46 1.64 -5.30
C ALA A 92 1.57 0.59 -5.52
N LEU A 93 1.25 -0.51 -6.22
CA LEU A 93 2.22 -1.54 -6.57
C LEU A 93 3.30 -1.01 -7.53
N THR A 94 2.93 -0.22 -8.55
CA THR A 94 3.92 0.35 -9.47
C THR A 94 4.83 1.37 -8.77
N ILE A 95 4.30 2.20 -7.87
CA ILE A 95 5.11 3.10 -7.03
C ILE A 95 6.04 2.30 -6.11
N PHE A 96 5.52 1.25 -5.46
CA PHE A 96 6.31 0.42 -4.55
C PHE A 96 7.44 -0.34 -5.26
N ILE A 97 7.16 -0.91 -6.43
CA ILE A 97 8.16 -1.61 -7.25
C ILE A 97 9.19 -0.61 -7.78
N LYS A 98 8.76 0.56 -8.27
CA LYS A 98 9.66 1.61 -8.75
C LYS A 98 10.57 2.14 -7.63
N ASN A 99 10.05 2.29 -6.41
CA ASN A 99 10.88 2.68 -5.25
C ASN A 99 11.83 1.59 -4.79
N ARG A 100 11.56 0.30 -5.05
CA ARG A 100 12.52 -0.77 -4.78
C ARG A 100 13.73 -0.77 -5.72
N SER A 101 13.63 -0.16 -6.91
CA SER A 101 14.73 -0.09 -7.87
C SER A 101 15.75 1.04 -7.61
N ALA A 102 15.61 1.82 -6.53
CA ALA A 102 16.47 2.97 -6.24
C ALA A 102 17.55 2.73 -5.16
N HIS A 103 17.79 1.48 -4.77
CA HIS A 103 19.00 1.11 -4.04
C HIS A 103 19.79 0.12 -4.89
N GLN A 104 20.35 0.62 -5.99
CA GLN A 104 21.53 -0.03 -6.54
C GLN A 104 22.62 0.14 -5.48
N ASN A 105 22.85 -0.92 -4.70
CA ASN A 105 23.89 -0.98 -3.66
C ASN A 105 25.31 -0.99 -4.22
N VAL A 106 25.47 -0.70 -5.53
CA VAL A 106 26.75 -0.62 -6.22
C VAL A 106 27.07 0.83 -6.51
N ILE A 107 28.09 1.36 -5.85
CA ILE A 107 28.59 2.72 -6.04
C ILE A 107 29.78 2.64 -6.99
N VAL A 108 29.66 3.23 -8.18
CA VAL A 108 30.75 3.33 -9.16
C VAL A 108 31.20 4.78 -9.27
N VAL A 109 32.46 5.04 -8.94
CA VAL A 109 33.08 6.37 -9.05
C VAL A 109 34.31 6.27 -9.94
N ASN A 110 34.33 7.08 -11.00
CA ASN A 110 35.44 7.16 -11.93
C ASN A 110 36.02 8.58 -11.91
N ASN A 111 37.16 8.74 -11.25
CA ASN A 111 37.86 10.01 -11.20
C ASN A 111 38.72 10.16 -12.47
N LYS A 112 38.14 10.80 -13.48
CA LYS A 112 38.83 11.16 -14.74
C LYS A 112 39.74 12.38 -14.61
N SER A 113 39.78 13.02 -13.44
CA SER A 113 40.62 14.18 -13.21
C SER A 113 42.09 13.81 -13.26
N GLU A 114 42.91 14.73 -13.76
CA GLU A 114 44.37 14.57 -13.78
C GLU A 114 45.03 15.07 -12.49
N ILE A 115 44.34 15.91 -11.72
CA ILE A 115 44.96 16.72 -10.66
C ILE A 115 44.16 16.71 -9.36
N PHE A 116 42.84 16.51 -9.42
CA PHE A 116 41.96 16.63 -8.26
C PHE A 116 41.49 15.27 -7.76
N ASN A 117 41.39 15.14 -6.44
CA ASN A 117 40.76 14.00 -5.80
C ASN A 117 39.24 14.12 -5.88
N GLN A 118 38.57 12.97 -5.93
CA GLN A 118 37.12 12.90 -5.82
C GLN A 118 36.74 12.22 -4.51
N ASP A 119 35.99 12.95 -3.69
CA ASP A 119 35.56 12.46 -2.39
C ASP A 119 34.16 11.84 -2.47
N LEU A 120 34.03 10.65 -1.89
CA LEU A 120 32.77 9.95 -1.66
C LEU A 120 32.52 9.91 -0.15
N HIS A 121 31.35 10.36 0.27
CA HIS A 121 30.98 10.40 1.69
C HIS A 121 29.79 9.51 1.96
N GLU A 122 30.04 8.38 2.60
CA GLU A 122 29.01 7.43 3.02
C GLU A 122 28.80 7.48 4.53
N ARG A 123 27.72 6.81 4.99
CA ARG A 123 27.44 6.72 6.44
C ARG A 123 28.51 5.92 7.18
N ALA A 124 29.03 4.87 6.57
CA ALA A 124 29.98 3.95 7.20
C ALA A 124 31.46 4.35 7.01
N TYR A 125 31.77 5.13 5.98
CA TYR A 125 33.14 5.51 5.60
C TYR A 125 33.14 6.77 4.73
N SER A 126 34.28 7.42 4.61
CA SER A 126 34.57 8.38 3.53
C SER A 126 35.76 7.88 2.73
N ILE A 127 35.74 8.13 1.42
CA ILE A 127 36.78 7.68 0.51
C ILE A 127 37.24 8.87 -0.31
N SER A 128 38.55 9.06 -0.44
CA SER A 128 39.16 10.02 -1.36
C SER A 128 39.84 9.24 -2.48
N ILE A 129 39.39 9.49 -3.71
CA ILE A 129 39.84 8.76 -4.90
C ILE A 129 40.84 9.63 -5.63
N GLY A 130 42.08 9.13 -5.77
CA GLY A 130 43.17 9.85 -6.42
C GLY A 130 42.89 10.14 -7.91
N PRO A 131 43.71 10.98 -8.56
CA PRO A 131 43.58 11.25 -9.98
C PRO A 131 43.72 9.97 -10.81
N LYS A 132 43.01 9.90 -11.95
CA LYS A 132 43.01 8.75 -12.86
C LYS A 132 42.71 7.41 -12.18
N SER A 133 41.91 7.44 -11.11
CA SER A 133 41.57 6.26 -10.31
C SER A 133 40.08 5.97 -10.36
N ASN A 134 39.70 4.71 -10.23
CA ASN A 134 38.30 4.28 -10.23
C ASN A 134 38.03 3.32 -9.08
N VAL A 135 36.81 3.41 -8.55
CA VAL A 135 36.33 2.61 -7.43
C VAL A 135 34.93 2.11 -7.73
N GLU A 136 34.69 0.84 -7.45
CA GLU A 136 33.39 0.18 -7.49
C GLU A 136 33.17 -0.52 -6.15
N ILE A 137 32.09 -0.18 -5.46
CA ILE A 137 31.78 -0.69 -4.13
C ILE A 137 30.40 -1.33 -4.15
N ASN A 138 30.32 -2.62 -3.84
CA ASN A 138 29.06 -3.30 -3.63
C ASN A 138 28.78 -3.41 -2.12
N ASN A 139 27.84 -2.61 -1.64
CA ASN A 139 27.45 -2.54 -0.24
C ASN A 139 26.73 -3.79 0.27
N GLU A 140 26.17 -4.63 -0.60
CA GLU A 140 25.52 -5.89 -0.20
C GLU A 140 26.56 -6.98 0.05
N THR A 141 27.53 -7.12 -0.85
CA THR A 141 28.56 -8.16 -0.76
C THR A 141 29.78 -7.72 0.05
N GLY A 142 29.92 -6.41 0.30
CA GLY A 142 31.13 -5.82 0.86
C GLY A 142 32.32 -5.88 -0.11
N GLN A 143 32.07 -6.08 -1.41
CA GLN A 143 33.09 -6.11 -2.43
C GLN A 143 33.58 -4.70 -2.73
N PHE A 144 34.89 -4.51 -2.71
CA PHE A 144 35.56 -3.24 -2.92
C PHE A 144 36.59 -3.40 -4.04
N ASP A 145 36.25 -2.89 -5.22
CA ASP A 145 37.06 -3.01 -6.42
C ASP A 145 37.64 -1.66 -6.77
N PHE A 146 38.94 -1.60 -7.00
CA PHE A 146 39.58 -0.32 -7.33
C PHE A 146 40.80 -0.47 -8.24
N CYS A 147 41.07 0.63 -8.95
CA CYS A 147 42.27 0.84 -9.75
C CYS A 147 42.85 2.22 -9.45
N GLY A 148 44.17 2.28 -9.27
CA GLY A 148 44.87 3.50 -8.89
C GLY A 148 45.06 3.60 -7.37
N ALA A 149 44.90 4.82 -6.84
CA ALA A 149 45.16 5.14 -5.44
C ALA A 149 43.88 5.63 -4.75
N VAL A 150 43.61 5.08 -3.57
CA VAL A 150 42.39 5.38 -2.81
C VAL A 150 42.73 5.49 -1.33
N LEU A 151 42.26 6.56 -0.69
CA LEU A 151 42.30 6.75 0.76
C LEU A 151 40.92 6.40 1.33
N ILE A 152 40.89 5.53 2.34
CA ILE A 152 39.67 5.02 2.98
C ILE A 152 39.69 5.40 4.45
N ASN A 153 38.63 6.09 4.88
CA ASN A 153 38.45 6.61 6.22
C ASN A 153 37.18 6.00 6.86
N PRO A 154 37.29 4.87 7.59
CA PRO A 154 36.17 4.19 8.21
C PRO A 154 35.62 4.96 9.43
N LYS A 155 34.31 5.22 9.43
CA LYS A 155 33.58 5.82 10.56
C LYS A 155 33.14 4.80 11.60
N ARG A 156 33.21 3.51 11.25
CA ARG A 156 32.99 2.32 12.08
C ARG A 156 33.87 1.18 11.57
N ASP A 157 33.99 0.11 12.36
CA ASP A 157 34.64 -1.11 11.90
C ASP A 157 33.86 -1.66 10.69
N ILE A 158 34.57 -1.89 9.59
CA ILE A 158 34.00 -2.44 8.34
C ILE A 158 34.87 -3.58 7.84
N GLU A 159 34.24 -4.64 7.36
CA GLU A 159 34.90 -5.73 6.65
C GLU A 159 34.70 -5.50 5.15
N LEU A 160 35.79 -5.36 4.40
CA LEU A 160 35.75 -5.25 2.94
C LEU A 160 36.47 -6.45 2.32
N THR A 161 35.87 -6.98 1.25
CA THR A 161 36.50 -7.97 0.39
C THR A 161 37.08 -7.22 -0.80
N ILE A 162 38.40 -7.05 -0.82
CA ILE A 162 39.04 -6.17 -1.78
C ILE A 162 39.46 -6.97 -3.01
N HIS A 163 38.98 -6.58 -4.20
CA HIS A 163 39.46 -7.14 -5.46
C HIS A 163 40.23 -6.06 -6.22
N GLY A 164 41.48 -6.34 -6.60
CA GLY A 164 42.22 -5.46 -7.50
C GLY A 164 41.71 -5.66 -8.92
N SER A 165 40.73 -4.87 -9.36
CA SER A 165 40.10 -5.05 -10.68
C SER A 165 41.04 -4.77 -11.86
N CYS A 166 42.16 -4.09 -11.63
CA CYS A 166 43.23 -3.91 -12.63
C CYS A 166 44.26 -5.07 -12.67
N ALA A 167 44.14 -6.04 -11.77
CA ALA A 167 44.89 -7.29 -11.80
C ALA A 167 44.00 -8.40 -12.36
N ARG A 168 44.62 -9.45 -12.92
CA ARG A 168 43.90 -10.62 -13.45
C ARG A 168 42.78 -11.08 -12.49
N PRO A 169 41.63 -11.57 -13.00
CA PRO A 169 40.51 -12.04 -12.18
C PRO A 169 40.87 -13.17 -11.19
N ASP A 170 42.06 -13.75 -11.33
CA ASP A 170 42.64 -14.80 -10.49
C ASP A 170 43.52 -14.27 -9.34
N ALA A 171 43.70 -12.95 -9.22
CA ALA A 171 44.49 -12.35 -8.14
C ALA A 171 43.75 -12.48 -6.80
N LYS A 172 44.50 -12.91 -5.77
CA LYS A 172 44.01 -13.30 -4.44
C LYS A 172 43.05 -12.26 -3.85
N ARG A 173 41.83 -12.69 -3.54
CA ARG A 173 40.84 -11.92 -2.78
C ARG A 173 41.23 -11.91 -1.32
N GLY A 174 41.43 -10.72 -0.76
CA GLY A 174 41.71 -10.53 0.65
C GLY A 174 40.51 -9.94 1.36
N LYS A 175 39.99 -10.62 2.38
CA LYS A 175 39.11 -9.99 3.36
C LYS A 175 39.96 -9.21 4.34
N MET A 176 39.65 -7.94 4.52
CA MET A 176 40.35 -7.08 5.45
C MET A 176 39.34 -6.34 6.34
N VAL A 177 39.65 -6.28 7.63
CA VAL A 177 38.86 -5.50 8.59
C VAL A 177 39.55 -4.15 8.76
N LEU A 178 38.86 -3.10 8.34
CA LEU A 178 39.28 -1.72 8.52
C LEU A 178 38.68 -1.22 9.84
N LYS A 179 39.53 -0.73 10.72
CA LYS A 179 39.14 -0.28 12.06
C LYS A 179 38.70 1.17 12.04
N LYS A 180 37.70 1.47 12.87
CA LYS A 180 37.20 2.83 13.06
C LYS A 180 38.33 3.79 13.42
N GLY A 181 38.37 4.93 12.73
CA GLY A 181 39.29 6.02 13.06
C GLY A 181 40.74 5.83 12.60
N LEU A 182 41.05 4.73 11.92
CA LEU A 182 42.33 4.55 11.23
C LEU A 182 42.16 4.86 9.74
N GLN A 183 43.06 5.66 9.17
CA GLN A 183 43.08 5.92 7.73
C GLN A 183 43.85 4.83 7.02
N TYR A 184 43.31 4.34 5.90
CA TYR A 184 43.92 3.29 5.11
C TYR A 184 44.13 3.75 3.68
N ILE A 185 45.29 3.42 3.12
CA ILE A 185 45.64 3.71 1.74
C ILE A 185 45.66 2.39 0.98
N ALA A 186 44.83 2.33 -0.05
CA ALA A 186 44.71 1.20 -0.96
C ALA A 186 45.30 1.57 -2.31
N LEU A 187 46.25 0.76 -2.79
CA LEU A 187 47.03 1.01 -4.00
C LEU A 187 47.00 -0.21 -4.90
N ASN A 188 46.76 0.05 -6.17
CA ASN A 188 46.94 -0.94 -7.22
C ASN A 188 48.24 -0.61 -7.96
N TYR A 189 49.30 -1.35 -7.67
CA TYR A 189 50.62 -1.16 -8.26
C TYR A 189 50.89 -2.23 -9.32
N GLY A 190 51.29 -1.80 -10.52
CA GLY A 190 51.76 -2.69 -11.56
C GLY A 190 53.24 -2.48 -11.84
N SER A 191 54.06 -3.51 -11.62
CA SER A 191 55.42 -3.57 -12.16
C SER A 191 55.44 -4.36 -13.47
N ALA A 192 56.45 -4.16 -14.31
CA ALA A 192 56.61 -4.86 -15.59
C ALA A 192 56.59 -6.40 -15.46
N SER A 193 56.91 -6.93 -14.27
CA SER A 193 56.90 -8.36 -13.94
C SER A 193 55.66 -8.84 -13.18
N GLN A 194 54.92 -7.94 -12.52
CA GLN A 194 53.70 -8.25 -11.75
C GLN A 194 52.69 -7.10 -11.90
N PRO A 195 51.85 -7.13 -12.95
CA PRO A 195 50.79 -6.15 -13.11
C PRO A 195 49.67 -6.43 -12.10
N GLY A 196 49.37 -5.44 -11.24
CA GLY A 196 48.17 -5.44 -10.41
C GLY A 196 48.33 -5.98 -8.99
N GLU A 197 49.47 -5.77 -8.34
CA GLU A 197 49.58 -6.03 -6.91
C GLU A 197 48.74 -5.01 -6.11
N VAL A 198 47.84 -5.51 -5.28
CA VAL A 198 47.02 -4.70 -4.38
C VAL A 198 47.72 -4.60 -3.04
N VAL A 199 48.06 -3.39 -2.64
CA VAL A 199 48.64 -3.11 -1.33
C VAL A 199 47.66 -2.24 -0.55
N ILE A 200 47.26 -2.71 0.64
CA ILE A 200 46.43 -1.94 1.56
C ILE A 200 47.20 -1.81 2.86
N LEU A 201 47.45 -0.57 3.27
CA LEU A 201 48.21 -0.26 4.48
C LEU A 201 47.56 0.89 5.25
N PRO A 202 47.64 0.90 6.58
CA PRO A 202 47.29 2.09 7.33
C PRO A 202 48.25 3.22 7.00
N GLU A 203 47.79 4.47 7.04
CA GLU A 203 48.59 5.68 6.79
C GLU A 203 49.86 5.71 7.65
N THR A 204 49.78 5.24 8.90
CA THR A 204 50.93 5.15 9.82
C THR A 204 52.05 4.22 9.33
N SER A 205 51.77 3.33 8.38
CA SER A 205 52.73 2.39 7.81
C SER A 205 53.32 2.86 6.47
N LEU A 206 53.06 4.12 6.06
CA LEU A 206 53.63 4.73 4.86
C LEU A 206 55.17 4.73 4.87
N THR A 207 55.80 4.74 6.04
CA THR A 207 57.27 4.68 6.20
C THR A 207 57.88 3.37 5.72
N GLY A 208 57.07 2.33 5.54
CA GLY A 208 57.51 1.04 4.98
C GLY A 208 57.51 1.00 3.45
N LEU A 209 57.01 2.03 2.77
CA LEU A 209 56.96 2.09 1.31
C LEU A 209 58.26 2.65 0.71
N PRO A 210 58.56 2.32 -0.56
CA PRO A 210 59.65 2.96 -1.29
C PRO A 210 59.50 4.49 -1.28
N PRO A 211 60.59 5.27 -1.13
CA PRO A 211 60.52 6.73 -0.96
C PRO A 211 59.78 7.48 -2.09
N LEU A 212 59.83 6.95 -3.31
CA LEU A 212 59.10 7.51 -4.45
C LEU A 212 57.58 7.34 -4.30
N MET A 213 57.12 6.18 -3.82
CA MET A 213 55.70 5.93 -3.57
C MET A 213 55.21 6.78 -2.41
N GLN A 214 55.98 6.84 -1.33
CA GLN A 214 55.64 7.67 -0.18
C GLN A 214 55.44 9.14 -0.58
N ARG A 215 56.39 9.73 -1.31
CA ARG A 215 56.28 11.12 -1.78
C ARG A 215 55.07 11.35 -2.69
N GLN A 216 54.79 10.40 -3.58
CA GLN A 216 53.64 10.51 -4.48
C GLN A 216 52.32 10.48 -3.70
N LEU A 217 52.20 9.63 -2.69
CA LEU A 217 50.97 9.50 -1.90
C LEU A 217 50.75 10.70 -0.99
N MET A 218 51.81 11.16 -0.32
CA MET A 218 51.77 12.37 0.48
C MET A 218 51.33 13.58 -0.36
N SER A 219 51.89 13.73 -1.57
CA SER A 219 51.49 14.80 -2.48
C SER A 219 50.07 14.65 -3.04
N GLN A 220 49.58 13.43 -3.23
CA GLN A 220 48.25 13.20 -3.82
C GLN A 220 47.13 13.37 -2.81
N PHE A 221 47.33 12.98 -1.55
CA PHE A 221 46.31 13.02 -0.51
C PHE A 221 46.50 14.16 0.50
N ASP A 222 47.53 14.99 0.32
CA ASP A 222 47.86 16.13 1.19
C ASP A 222 48.04 15.71 2.66
N ILE A 223 48.84 14.66 2.86
CA ILE A 223 49.17 14.03 4.15
C ILE A 223 50.68 14.04 4.43
#